data_AF-A0AAV3NRA2-F1
#
_entry.id   AF-A0AAV3NRA2-F1
#
_cell.length_a   1.000
_cell.length_b   1.000
_cell.length_c   1.000
_cell.angle_alpha   90.00
_cell.angle_beta   90.00
_cell.angle_gamma   90.00
#
_symmetry.space_group_name_H-M   'P 1'
#
loop_
_entity.id
_entity.type
_entity.pdbx_description
1 polymer ?
#
loop_
_entity_poly.entity_id
_entity_poly.type
_entity_poly.pdbx_seq_one_letter_code
_entity_poly.pdbx_strand_id
1 'polypeptide(L)'
;MRRVQENGPRWVSQLINNKEWNKTLVEELLSEEDMIRALAIRLDQVGIRDRLVWNHTKSGLYITSSGYLTAMEMRRNGKLGGRRGVGQVTMCPKLGGRGLED
;
A
#
# COMPACT_ATOMS: atom_id res chain seq x y z
N MET A 1 33.42 3.31 -21.91
CA MET A 1 32.81 4.65 -21.76
C MET A 1 31.32 4.46 -21.45
N ARG A 2 30.88 4.69 -20.20
CA ARG A 2 29.44 4.74 -19.89
C ARG A 2 29.02 6.21 -19.99
N ARG A 3 28.15 6.55 -20.94
CA ARG A 3 27.45 7.84 -20.92
C ARG A 3 26.61 7.84 -19.64
N VAL A 4 27.02 8.64 -18.66
CA VAL A 4 26.15 9.00 -17.55
C VAL A 4 25.11 9.93 -18.18
N GLN A 5 23.90 9.43 -18.42
CA GLN A 5 22.80 10.28 -18.85
C GLN A 5 22.53 11.28 -17.70
N GLU A 6 22.70 12.57 -17.95
CA GLU A 6 22.19 13.65 -17.08
C GLU A 6 20.66 13.69 -17.19
N ASN A 7 20.02 12.65 -16.69
CA ASN A 7 18.59 12.66 -16.47
C ASN A 7 18.37 13.30 -15.09
N GLY A 8 17.96 14.57 -15.08
CA GLY A 8 17.50 15.25 -13.87
C GLY A 8 16.40 14.44 -13.15
N PRO A 9 16.10 14.76 -11.88
CA PRO A 9 15.13 14.00 -11.11
C PRO A 9 13.77 13.96 -11.82
N ARG A 10 13.30 12.75 -12.15
CA ARG A 10 11.97 12.51 -12.71
C ARG A 10 11.05 11.94 -11.65
N TRP A 11 9.77 12.32 -11.72
CA TRP A 11 8.74 11.79 -10.84
C TRP A 11 8.25 10.44 -11.35
N VAL A 12 7.93 9.53 -10.43
CA VAL A 12 7.33 8.23 -10.77
C VAL A 12 6.03 8.41 -11.55
N SER A 13 5.28 9.48 -11.30
CA SER A 13 4.06 9.82 -12.05
C SER A 13 4.31 10.02 -13.54
N GLN A 14 5.51 10.43 -13.95
CA GLN A 14 5.89 10.61 -15.36
C GLN A 14 6.25 9.29 -16.04
N LEU A 15 6.54 8.24 -15.27
CA LEU A 15 6.78 6.87 -15.76
C LEU A 15 5.48 6.12 -16.04
N ILE A 16 4.33 6.70 -15.70
CA ILE A 16 3.01 6.08 -15.80
C ILE A 16 2.19 6.85 -16.85
N ASN A 17 1.70 6.15 -17.87
CA ASN A 17 0.80 6.70 -18.88
C ASN A 17 -0.47 5.85 -18.94
N ASN A 18 -1.65 6.47 -18.84
CA ASN A 18 -2.95 5.78 -18.89
C ASN A 18 -3.08 4.55 -17.96
N LYS A 19 -2.50 4.64 -16.75
CA LYS A 19 -2.45 3.54 -15.75
C LYS A 19 -1.60 2.34 -16.16
N GLU A 20 -0.72 2.51 -17.14
CA GLU A 20 0.27 1.54 -17.54
C GLU A 20 1.67 2.13 -17.42
N TRP A 21 2.66 1.27 -17.20
CA TRP A 21 4.06 1.69 -17.20
C TRP A 21 4.49 2.08 -18.61
N ASN A 22 5.12 3.25 -18.74
CA ASN A 22 5.78 3.64 -19.98
C ASN A 22 7.09 2.85 -20.12
N LYS A 23 7.01 1.68 -20.76
CA LYS A 23 8.13 0.73 -20.90
C LYS A 23 9.40 1.37 -21.46
N THR A 24 9.25 2.26 -22.45
CA THR A 24 10.38 2.96 -23.08
C THR A 24 11.13 3.84 -22.07
N LEU A 25 10.40 4.57 -21.21
CA LEU A 25 11.02 5.40 -20.17
C LEU A 25 11.60 4.55 -19.03
N VAL A 26 10.94 3.45 -18.68
CA VAL A 26 11.40 2.53 -17.63
C VAL A 26 12.72 1.85 -18.08
N GLU A 27 12.79 1.36 -19.32
CA GLU A 27 13.99 0.75 -19.92
C GLU A 27 15.16 1.73 -20.02
N GLU A 28 14.90 3.01 -20.29
CA GLU A 28 15.95 4.03 -20.40
C GLU A 28 16.52 4.46 -19.03
N LEU A 29 15.69 4.46 -17.99
CA LEU A 29 16.01 5.05 -16.69
C LEU A 29 16.43 4.04 -15.62
N LEU A 30 15.97 2.79 -15.72
CA LEU A 30 16.19 1.77 -14.70
C LEU A 30 17.20 0.73 -15.18
N SER A 31 17.88 0.09 -14.22
CA SER A 31 18.66 -1.11 -14.51
C SER A 31 17.72 -2.25 -14.93
N GLU A 32 18.24 -3.26 -15.63
CA GLU A 32 17.42 -4.41 -16.07
C GLU A 32 16.72 -5.10 -14.88
N GLU A 33 17.40 -5.24 -13.74
CA GLU A 33 16.83 -5.81 -12.52
C GLU A 33 15.70 -4.94 -11.94
N ASP A 34 15.89 -3.63 -11.90
CA ASP A 34 14.89 -2.71 -11.35
C ASP A 34 13.69 -2.55 -12.28
N MET A 35 13.91 -2.60 -13.60
CA MET A 35 12.87 -2.63 -14.61
C MET A 35 11.94 -3.83 -14.40
N ILE A 36 12.50 -5.03 -14.23
CA ILE A 36 11.71 -6.25 -13.99
C ILE A 36 10.85 -6.10 -12.73
N ARG A 37 11.44 -5.56 -11.66
CA ARG A 37 10.71 -5.31 -10.40
C ARG A 37 9.62 -4.27 -10.56
N ALA A 38 9.88 -3.17 -11.27
CA ALA A 38 8.91 -2.11 -11.50
C ALA A 38 7.73 -2.61 -12.34
N LEU A 39 7.99 -3.31 -13.44
CA LEU A 39 6.95 -3.87 -14.32
C LEU A 39 6.13 -4.98 -13.63
N ALA A 40 6.69 -5.66 -12.64
CA ALA A 40 5.96 -6.62 -11.82
C ALA A 40 4.93 -5.96 -10.88
N ILE A 41 5.09 -4.67 -10.57
CA ILE A 41 4.12 -3.91 -9.76
C ILE A 41 2.93 -3.60 -10.64
N ARG A 42 1.79 -4.21 -10.31
CA ARG A 42 0.51 -3.86 -10.94
C ARG A 42 0.11 -2.47 -10.48
N LEU A 43 -0.01 -1.55 -11.44
CA LEU A 43 -0.60 -0.24 -11.20
C LEU A 43 -2.09 -0.41 -10.93
N ASP A 44 -2.60 0.31 -9.94
CA ASP A 44 -4.01 0.23 -9.57
C ASP A 44 -4.90 0.71 -10.73
N GLN A 45 -5.60 -0.23 -11.36
CA GLN A 45 -6.51 0.04 -12.48
C GLN A 45 -7.77 0.78 -12.02
N VAL A 46 -8.16 0.55 -10.77
CA VAL A 46 -9.31 1.19 -10.14
C VAL A 46 -8.77 2.42 -9.43
N GLY A 47 -9.27 3.62 -9.76
CA GLY A 47 -8.83 4.90 -9.17
C GLY A 47 -9.22 5.07 -7.69
N ILE A 48 -9.05 4.01 -6.90
CA ILE A 48 -9.26 4.01 -5.47
C ILE A 48 -8.13 4.85 -4.88
N ARG A 49 -8.51 5.96 -4.23
CA ARG A 49 -7.56 6.73 -3.44
C ARG A 49 -7.13 5.88 -2.25
N ASP A 50 -5.85 5.97 -1.89
CA ASP A 50 -5.33 5.37 -0.66
C ASP A 50 -6.29 5.65 0.50
N ARG A 51 -6.74 4.59 1.17
CA ARG A 51 -7.67 4.68 2.30
C ARG A 51 -7.01 4.10 3.54
N LEU A 52 -6.96 4.89 4.60
CA LEU A 52 -6.65 4.40 5.94
C LEU A 52 -7.84 3.60 6.47
N VAL A 53 -7.64 2.31 6.74
CA VAL A 53 -8.69 1.40 7.22
C VAL A 53 -8.34 0.92 8.63
N TRP A 54 -9.26 1.11 9.57
CA TRP A 54 -9.14 0.64 10.94
C TRP A 54 -9.71 -0.77 11.11
N ASN A 55 -8.82 -1.75 11.17
CA ASN A 55 -9.15 -3.18 11.16
C ASN A 55 -9.94 -3.68 12.38
N HIS A 56 -10.10 -2.87 13.44
CA HIS A 56 -10.86 -3.25 14.64
C HIS A 56 -12.34 -2.92 14.56
N THR A 57 -12.80 -2.34 13.44
CA THR A 57 -14.21 -2.03 13.22
C THR A 57 -14.67 -2.56 11.87
N LYS A 58 -15.92 -3.04 11.80
CA LYS A 58 -16.51 -3.52 10.53
C LYS A 58 -16.65 -2.40 9.49
N SER A 59 -16.82 -1.15 9.93
CA SER A 59 -16.88 0.02 9.05
C SER A 59 -15.51 0.46 8.53
N GLY A 60 -14.42 -0.03 9.13
CA GLY A 60 -13.06 0.40 8.82
C GLY A 60 -12.74 1.84 9.24
N LEU A 61 -13.63 2.50 10.00
CA LEU A 61 -13.44 3.89 10.43
C LEU A 61 -12.76 3.93 11.80
N TYR A 62 -11.66 4.69 11.88
CA TYR A 62 -11.06 5.00 13.17
C TYR A 62 -11.88 6.09 13.86
N ILE A 63 -12.35 5.80 15.07
CA ILE A 63 -12.86 6.80 16.01
C ILE A 63 -12.17 6.63 17.37
N THR A 64 -11.97 7.72 18.09
CA THR A 64 -11.24 7.73 19.37
C THR A 64 -11.79 6.73 20.38
N SER A 65 -13.11 6.60 20.46
CA SER A 65 -13.77 5.63 21.35
C SER A 65 -13.43 4.18 20.97
N SER A 66 -13.48 3.84 19.68
CA SER A 66 -13.09 2.51 19.20
C SER A 66 -11.61 2.23 19.45
N GLY A 67 -10.73 3.23 19.23
CA GLY A 67 -9.30 3.10 19.48
C GLY A 67 -9.00 2.83 20.95
N TYR A 68 -9.68 3.55 21.84
CA TYR A 68 -9.55 3.36 23.28
C TYR A 68 -10.06 2.00 23.75
N LEU A 69 -11.24 1.56 23.28
CA LEU A 69 -11.79 0.25 23.61
C LEU A 69 -10.86 -0.88 23.14
N THR A 70 -10.36 -0.79 21.91
CA THR A 70 -9.37 -1.72 21.37
C THR A 70 -8.10 -1.72 22.22
N ALA A 71 -7.61 -0.56 22.65
CA ALA A 71 -6.44 -0.48 23.51
C ALA A 71 -6.69 -1.10 24.90
N MET A 72 -7.87 -0.91 25.48
CA MET A 72 -8.22 -1.54 26.76
C MET A 72 -8.32 -3.08 26.62
N GLU A 73 -8.90 -3.57 25.53
CA GLU A 73 -8.96 -5.01 25.24
C GLU A 73 -7.57 -5.61 25.03
N MET A 74 -6.73 -4.96 24.21
CA MET A 74 -5.37 -5.42 23.97
C MET A 74 -4.51 -5.38 25.25
N ARG A 75 -4.72 -4.39 26.13
CA ARG A 75 -4.08 -4.32 27.45
C ARG A 75 -4.54 -5.47 28.33
N ARG A 76 -5.85 -5.76 28.37
CA ARG A 76 -6.39 -6.91 29.11
C ARG A 76 -5.83 -8.24 28.62
N ASN A 77 -5.64 -8.36 27.31
CA ASN A 77 -5.11 -9.56 26.66
C ASN A 77 -3.57 -9.63 26.63
N GLY A 78 -2.87 -8.72 27.33
CA GLY A 78 -1.41 -8.67 27.39
C GLY A 78 -0.72 -8.32 26.06
N LYS A 79 -1.48 -7.93 25.03
CA LYS A 79 -0.98 -7.59 23.69
C LYS A 79 -0.43 -6.16 23.63
N LEU A 80 -0.88 -5.27 24.51
CA LEU A 80 -0.26 -3.96 24.73
C LEU A 80 0.64 -4.01 25.97
N GLY A 81 1.95 -3.96 25.77
CA GLY A 81 2.93 -3.98 26.87
C GLY A 81 4.35 -4.46 26.51
N GLY A 82 4.58 -4.98 25.30
CA GLY A 82 5.94 -5.27 24.83
C GLY A 82 6.66 -3.98 24.40
N ARG A 83 7.96 -3.85 24.72
CA ARG A 83 8.86 -2.71 24.45
C ARG A 83 9.01 -2.24 22.98
N ARG A 84 8.09 -2.57 22.08
CA ARG A 84 8.12 -2.10 20.69
C ARG A 84 6.69 -1.76 20.27
N GLY A 85 6.36 -0.47 20.26
CA GLY A 85 5.16 0.06 19.61
C GLY A 85 5.28 -0.05 18.09
N VAL A 86 5.41 -1.28 17.57
CA VAL A 86 5.32 -1.54 16.14
C VAL A 86 3.84 -1.63 15.84
N GLY A 87 3.28 -0.62 15.19
CA GLY A 87 1.94 -0.74 14.60
C GLY A 87 1.91 -1.99 13.75
N GLN A 88 1.07 -2.96 14.11
CA GLN A 88 0.94 -4.19 13.35
C GLN A 88 0.11 -3.86 12.10
N VAL A 89 0.77 -3.70 10.96
CA VAL A 89 0.08 -3.63 9.66
C VAL A 89 -0.56 -4.99 9.43
N THR A 90 -1.86 -5.10 9.72
CA THR A 90 -2.63 -6.30 9.41
C THR A 90 -2.95 -6.24 7.92
N MET A 91 -2.37 -7.16 7.15
CA MET A 91 -2.75 -7.40 5.76
C MET A 91 -4.26 -7.68 5.70
N CYS A 92 -5.01 -6.87 4.97
CA CYS A 92 -6.46 -7.01 4.81
C CYS A 92 -6.76 -8.38 4.16
N PRO A 93 -7.35 -9.37 4.86
CA PRO A 93 -7.74 -10.61 4.23
C PRO A 93 -9.07 -10.39 3.53
N LYS A 94 -9.00 -10.25 2.20
CA LYS A 94 -10.09 -10.50 1.23
C LYS A 94 -11.29 -9.53 1.29
N LEU A 95 -11.41 -8.72 0.23
CA LEU A 95 -12.70 -8.32 -0.33
C LEU A 95 -13.41 -9.61 -0.80
N GLY A 96 -14.19 -10.22 0.09
CA GLY A 96 -15.12 -11.30 -0.23
C GLY A 96 -16.36 -10.73 -0.93
N GLY A 97 -16.73 -11.33 -2.06
CA GLY A 97 -17.85 -10.91 -2.89
C GLY A 97 -19.18 -10.90 -2.14
N ARG A 98 -20.05 -9.98 -2.59
CA ARG A 98 -21.45 -9.80 -2.21
C ARG A 98 -22.19 -11.13 -2.11
N GLY A 99 -22.81 -11.37 -0.96
CA GLY A 99 -23.92 -12.32 -0.82
C GLY A 99 -25.16 -11.78 -1.51
N LEU A 100 -25.79 -12.63 -2.33
CA LEU A 100 -27.23 -12.60 -2.58
C LEU A 100 -27.82 -13.57 -1.55
N GLU A 101 -28.70 -13.07 -0.68
CA GLU A 101 -29.49 -13.87 0.27
C GLU A 101 -30.93 -13.91 -0.23
N ASP A 102 -31.53 -15.10 -0.23
CA ASP A 102 -32.96 -15.33 0.00
C ASP A 102 -33.09 -16.05 1.35
#